data_AF-A0A5D6YFS1-F1
#
_entry.id   AF-A0A5D6YFS1-F1
#
_cell.length_a   1.000
_cell.length_b   1.000
_cell.length_c   1.000
_cell.angle_alpha   90.00
_cell.angle_beta   90.00
_cell.angle_gamma   90.00
#
_symmetry.space_group_name_H-M   'P 1'
#
loop_
_entity.id
_entity.type
_entity.pdbx_description
1 polymer ?
#
loop_
_entity_poly.entity_id
_entity_poly.type
_entity_poly.pdbx_seq_one_letter_code
_entity_poly.pdbx_strand_id
1 'polypeptide(L)'
;MQSVDAQDDDAHDLAHLLSDDDGDAGGRSRVALFTESVMALLSRMAPSTGDEIAVEDLKVELMQLPHDSNALSLVHLLNEVREEYVPREAVCQIWRKLNASSASQCVPLGSSSKLKAAKRARSAASIPIVRSRLLESKRKQAECDLKLLQNRILLLQQEESKAWKKIVQTKDRAQEILQIREANMKRQEEKSLQAMAREQATRSVQKRQHVLKKESVVKKKHAAIQVISKKYQDVELVKSESRRLKAERERLQLEEVERAKEKRESVRRQEDALKRQKQSERVAQDHGVALRLMKKVIDDERAIREHKQR
;
A
#
# COMPACT_ATOMS: atom_id res chain seq x y z
N MET A 1 6.76 -19.24 -5.71
CA MET A 1 7.92 -19.67 -6.51
C MET A 1 8.27 -18.55 -7.47
N GLN A 2 9.16 -17.67 -7.03
CA GLN A 2 9.98 -16.82 -7.89
C GLN A 2 11.17 -16.41 -7.01
N SER A 3 12.32 -16.90 -7.41
CA SER A 3 13.63 -16.87 -6.78
C SER A 3 14.55 -16.09 -7.71
N VAL A 4 15.19 -15.05 -7.17
CA VAL A 4 16.37 -14.34 -7.71
C VAL A 4 17.02 -13.76 -6.45
N ASP A 5 18.11 -14.31 -5.90
CA ASP A 5 19.51 -14.27 -6.37
C ASP A 5 19.95 -12.85 -6.75
N ALA A 6 21.11 -12.28 -6.40
CA ALA A 6 22.20 -12.51 -5.45
C ALA A 6 23.21 -11.36 -5.72
N GLN A 7 24.24 -11.22 -4.87
CA GLN A 7 25.54 -10.54 -5.08
C GLN A 7 25.56 -9.01 -4.87
N ASP A 8 26.25 -8.45 -3.86
CA ASP A 8 27.65 -8.54 -3.41
C ASP A 8 28.64 -7.69 -4.23
N ASP A 9 29.36 -6.86 -3.47
CA ASP A 9 30.74 -6.38 -3.62
C ASP A 9 31.13 -5.55 -4.84
N ASP A 10 31.43 -4.26 -4.59
CA ASP A 10 32.56 -3.58 -5.23
C ASP A 10 33.19 -2.56 -4.27
N ALA A 11 34.43 -2.89 -3.87
CA ALA A 11 35.37 -2.07 -3.14
C ALA A 11 36.26 -1.29 -4.11
N HIS A 12 36.57 -0.03 -3.83
CA HIS A 12 37.79 0.69 -4.24
C HIS A 12 37.85 1.97 -3.39
N ASP A 13 38.72 2.10 -2.37
CA ASP A 13 40.18 2.21 -2.42
C ASP A 13 40.65 3.37 -3.31
N LEU A 14 40.81 4.55 -2.71
CA LEU A 14 41.49 5.72 -3.27
C LEU A 14 42.07 6.56 -2.13
N ALA A 15 43.14 6.02 -1.54
CA ALA A 15 44.14 6.81 -0.84
C ALA A 15 45.26 7.20 -1.81
N HIS A 16 45.91 8.33 -1.51
CA HIS A 16 47.19 8.82 -2.05
C HIS A 16 47.23 9.42 -3.46
N LEU A 17 47.39 10.75 -3.50
CA LEU A 17 48.57 11.46 -4.03
C LEU A 17 48.33 12.98 -3.94
N LEU A 18 49.42 13.77 -4.02
CA LEU A 18 49.54 15.23 -3.83
C LEU A 18 50.09 15.59 -2.44
N SER A 19 51.38 15.36 -2.15
CA SER A 19 52.58 16.03 -2.68
C SER A 19 52.67 17.49 -2.24
N ASP A 20 53.44 17.67 -1.17
CA ASP A 20 54.10 18.91 -0.76
C ASP A 20 54.99 19.44 -1.90
N ASP A 21 54.82 20.71 -2.27
CA ASP A 21 55.81 21.48 -3.02
C ASP A 21 55.89 22.89 -2.39
N ASP A 22 56.94 23.07 -1.58
CA ASP A 22 57.33 24.32 -0.94
C ASP A 22 57.99 25.25 -1.95
N GLY A 23 57.28 26.32 -2.33
CA GLY A 23 57.77 27.41 -3.17
C GLY A 23 57.70 28.77 -2.47
N ASP A 24 58.69 29.04 -1.62
CA ASP A 24 58.96 30.32 -0.97
C ASP A 24 59.43 31.38 -1.98
N ALA A 25 58.50 32.17 -2.52
CA ALA A 25 58.77 33.49 -3.12
C ALA A 25 57.45 34.25 -3.39
N GLY A 26 56.90 35.00 -2.43
CA GLY A 26 55.68 35.77 -2.75
C GLY A 26 54.97 36.56 -1.66
N GLY A 27 55.64 37.01 -0.59
CA GLY A 27 54.99 37.78 0.49
C GLY A 27 54.33 39.11 0.06
N ARG A 28 54.63 39.60 -1.15
CA ARG A 28 53.96 40.78 -1.74
C ARG A 28 52.89 40.46 -2.78
N SER A 29 52.72 39.19 -3.19
CA SER A 29 51.73 38.78 -4.20
C SER A 29 50.48 38.14 -3.59
N ARG A 30 50.52 37.63 -2.35
CA ARG A 30 49.35 37.02 -1.70
C ARG A 30 48.21 38.01 -1.51
N VAL A 31 48.48 39.23 -1.03
CA VAL A 31 47.43 40.25 -0.84
C VAL A 31 46.79 40.63 -2.19
N ALA A 32 47.56 40.70 -3.27
CA ALA A 32 47.04 40.98 -4.61
C ALA A 32 46.10 39.87 -5.12
N LEU A 33 46.52 38.60 -4.99
CA LEU A 33 45.71 37.44 -5.39
C LEU A 33 44.40 37.31 -4.58
N PHE A 34 44.40 37.69 -3.30
CA PHE A 34 43.19 37.69 -2.47
C PHE A 34 42.25 38.86 -2.77
N THR A 35 42.78 40.06 -3.04
CA THR A 35 41.93 41.19 -3.46
C THR A 35 41.25 40.94 -4.81
N GLU A 36 41.89 40.17 -5.69
CA GLU A 36 41.29 39.69 -6.94
C GLU A 36 40.13 38.73 -6.70
N SER A 37 40.17 37.92 -5.63
CA SER A 37 39.17 36.88 -5.35
C SER A 37 37.76 37.44 -5.09
N VAL A 38 37.61 38.46 -4.24
CA VAL A 38 36.29 39.07 -3.97
C VAL A 38 35.79 39.90 -5.15
N MET A 39 36.67 40.61 -5.86
CA MET A 39 36.27 41.37 -7.05
C MET A 39 35.88 40.43 -8.21
N ALA A 40 36.57 39.31 -8.37
CA ALA A 40 36.21 38.26 -9.31
C ALA A 40 34.91 37.57 -8.92
N LEU A 41 34.69 37.31 -7.62
CA LEU A 41 33.44 36.79 -7.10
C LEU A 41 32.28 37.72 -7.44
N LEU A 42 32.41 39.00 -7.10
CA LEU A 42 31.41 40.00 -7.46
C LEU A 42 31.18 39.98 -8.97
N SER A 43 32.21 39.99 -9.80
CA SER A 43 32.08 39.92 -11.27
C SER A 43 31.37 38.66 -11.79
N ARG A 44 31.46 37.53 -11.08
CA ARG A 44 30.78 36.27 -11.42
C ARG A 44 29.31 36.26 -11.01
N MET A 45 28.95 36.98 -9.94
CA MET A 45 27.55 37.12 -9.53
C MET A 45 26.80 37.99 -10.55
N ALA A 46 26.00 37.33 -11.40
CA ALA A 46 25.16 38.03 -12.38
C ALA A 46 24.10 38.84 -11.63
N PRO A 47 23.93 40.15 -11.92
CA PRO A 47 22.91 40.95 -11.26
C PRO A 47 21.53 40.45 -11.69
N SER A 48 20.69 40.07 -10.72
CA SER A 48 19.34 39.53 -10.98
C SER A 48 18.37 40.63 -11.45
N THR A 49 18.60 41.88 -11.03
CA THR A 49 17.83 43.06 -11.43
C THR A 49 18.64 44.31 -11.11
N GLY A 50 19.17 44.99 -12.13
CA GLY A 50 19.80 46.32 -12.00
C GLY A 50 20.95 46.44 -11.01
N ASP A 51 22.15 45.94 -11.34
CA ASP A 51 23.42 46.08 -10.58
C ASP A 51 23.39 45.87 -9.05
N GLU A 52 22.30 45.29 -8.54
CA GLU A 52 22.09 44.91 -7.15
C GLU A 52 22.42 43.43 -6.96
N ILE A 53 22.97 43.13 -5.79
CA ILE A 53 23.40 41.78 -5.41
C ILE A 53 22.59 41.35 -4.17
N ALA A 54 22.02 40.15 -4.22
CA ALA A 54 21.32 39.56 -3.09
C ALA A 54 22.31 39.29 -1.95
N VAL A 55 22.00 39.82 -0.77
CA VAL A 55 22.90 39.81 0.39
C VAL A 55 23.19 38.38 0.87
N GLU A 56 22.20 37.49 0.84
CA GLU A 56 22.37 36.10 1.27
C GLU A 56 23.28 35.29 0.34
N ASP A 57 23.13 35.45 -0.98
CA ASP A 57 24.00 34.77 -1.96
C ASP A 57 25.45 35.22 -1.80
N LEU A 58 25.66 36.52 -1.58
CA LEU A 58 26.98 37.09 -1.35
C LEU A 58 27.61 36.56 -0.06
N LYS A 59 26.83 36.40 1.03
CA LYS A 59 27.33 35.81 2.29
C LYS A 59 27.78 34.37 2.10
N VAL A 60 26.98 33.56 1.41
CA VAL A 60 27.30 32.15 1.15
C VAL A 60 28.60 32.03 0.37
N GLU A 61 28.78 32.84 -0.67
CA GLU A 61 30.02 32.83 -1.46
C GLU A 61 31.24 33.39 -0.69
N LEU A 62 31.07 34.46 0.10
CA LEU A 62 32.15 35.00 0.93
C LEU A 62 32.63 34.02 2.02
N MET A 63 31.72 33.20 2.55
CA MET A 63 32.05 32.16 3.53
C MET A 63 32.82 30.97 2.93
N GLN A 64 32.77 30.79 1.60
CA GLN A 64 33.53 29.76 0.89
C GLN A 64 34.97 30.20 0.58
N LEU A 65 35.29 31.49 0.72
CA LEU A 65 36.65 31.98 0.51
C LEU A 65 37.56 31.53 1.66
N PRO A 66 38.84 31.15 1.38
CA PRO A 66 39.80 30.80 2.41
C PRO A 66 39.90 31.91 3.47
N HIS A 67 39.85 31.54 4.75
CA HIS A 67 39.71 32.41 5.94
C HIS A 67 40.36 33.80 5.89
N ASP A 68 39.76 34.72 5.13
CA ASP A 68 40.17 36.11 5.07
C ASP A 68 39.43 36.88 6.17
N SER A 69 40.18 37.47 7.10
CA SER A 69 39.63 38.30 8.18
C SER A 69 38.79 39.46 7.65
N ASN A 70 39.10 39.96 6.45
CA ASN A 70 38.36 41.03 5.82
C ASN A 70 37.06 40.53 5.21
N ALA A 71 37.04 39.30 4.66
CA ALA A 71 35.81 38.67 4.17
C ALA A 71 34.82 38.42 5.31
N LEU A 72 35.30 37.94 6.45
CA LEU A 72 34.48 37.78 7.65
C LEU A 72 33.96 39.12 8.17
N SER A 73 34.80 40.17 8.17
CA SER A 73 34.38 41.52 8.56
C SER A 73 33.30 42.08 7.63
N LEU A 74 33.40 41.81 6.33
CA LEU A 74 32.37 42.18 5.36
C LEU A 74 31.07 41.41 5.60
N VAL A 75 31.13 40.10 5.88
CA VAL A 75 29.95 39.29 6.23
C VAL A 75 29.27 39.82 7.50
N HIS A 76 30.03 40.22 8.51
CA HIS A 76 29.47 40.85 9.72
C HIS A 76 28.75 42.16 9.40
N LEU A 77 29.34 43.04 8.60
CA LEU A 77 28.68 44.28 8.17
C LEU A 77 27.41 44.00 7.36
N LEU A 78 27.44 43.01 6.46
CA LEU A 78 26.26 42.59 5.70
C LEU A 78 25.16 41.96 6.56
N ASN A 79 25.48 41.43 7.74
CA ASN A 79 24.47 40.98 8.71
C ASN A 79 23.84 42.13 9.50
N GLU A 80 24.52 43.28 9.61
CA GLU A 80 23.97 44.49 10.23
C GLU A 80 23.06 45.26 9.28
N VAL A 81 23.30 45.15 7.97
CA VAL A 81 22.43 45.73 6.92
C VAL A 81 21.13 44.91 6.84
N ARG A 82 19.99 45.59 7.01
CA ARG A 82 18.64 44.97 6.96
C ARG A 82 18.06 44.86 5.54
N GLU A 83 18.84 45.23 4.53
CA GLU A 83 18.42 45.24 3.14
C GLU A 83 18.67 43.87 2.51
N GLU A 84 17.72 43.40 1.70
CA GLU A 84 17.83 42.12 0.98
C GLU A 84 18.80 42.21 -0.21
N TYR A 85 18.96 43.43 -0.75
CA TYR A 85 19.78 43.73 -1.91
C TYR A 85 20.70 44.91 -1.60
N VAL A 86 21.96 44.82 -2.03
CA VAL A 86 22.94 45.90 -1.88
C VAL A 86 23.54 46.21 -3.25
N PRO A 87 23.66 47.51 -3.62
CA PRO A 87 24.32 47.89 -4.87
C PRO A 87 25.76 47.36 -4.92
N ARG A 88 26.15 46.77 -6.04
CA ARG A 88 27.50 46.22 -6.25
C ARG A 88 28.59 47.23 -5.88
N GLU A 89 28.44 48.48 -6.31
CA GLU A 89 29.43 49.53 -6.05
C GLU A 89 29.58 49.83 -4.54
N ALA A 90 28.50 49.72 -3.75
CA ALA A 90 28.57 49.90 -2.31
C ALA A 90 29.41 48.78 -1.65
N VAL A 91 29.21 47.53 -2.06
CA VAL A 91 30.00 46.39 -1.60
C VAL A 91 31.48 46.56 -1.96
N CYS A 92 31.77 46.97 -3.21
CA CYS A 92 33.13 47.27 -3.67
C CYS A 92 33.80 48.37 -2.82
N GLN A 93 33.08 49.43 -2.47
CA GLN A 93 33.61 50.51 -1.64
C GLN A 93 33.90 50.06 -0.21
N ILE A 94 33.02 49.28 0.39
CA ILE A 94 33.23 48.73 1.74
C ILE A 94 34.46 47.82 1.74
N TRP A 95 34.58 46.94 0.73
CA TRP A 95 35.73 46.06 0.57
C TRP A 95 37.07 46.82 0.44
N ARG A 96 37.11 47.85 -0.42
CA ARG A 96 38.29 48.72 -0.55
C ARG A 96 38.67 49.38 0.78
N LYS A 97 37.68 49.83 1.57
CA LYS A 97 37.91 50.45 2.89
C LYS A 97 38.44 49.47 3.93
N LEU A 98 37.93 48.25 3.96
CA LEU A 98 38.43 47.19 4.86
C LEU A 98 39.89 46.88 4.54
N ASN A 99 40.24 46.69 3.27
CA ASN A 99 41.62 46.41 2.85
C ASN A 99 42.58 47.58 3.08
N ALA A 100 42.12 48.82 2.87
CA ALA A 100 42.93 50.01 3.17
C ALA A 100 43.21 50.17 4.67
N SER A 101 42.25 49.77 5.52
CA SER A 101 42.40 49.81 6.97
C SER A 101 43.41 48.77 7.46
N SER A 102 43.42 47.57 6.88
CA SER A 102 44.42 46.53 7.17
C SER A 102 45.83 46.94 6.74
N ALA A 103 45.97 47.60 5.58
CA ALA A 103 47.26 48.08 5.09
C ALA A 103 47.86 49.21 5.96
N SER A 104 47.00 49.98 6.63
CA SER A 104 47.40 51.12 7.47
C SER A 104 47.79 50.72 8.90
N GLN A 105 47.64 49.45 9.29
CA GLN A 105 47.81 48.99 10.68
C GLN A 105 49.22 48.45 11.01
N CYS A 106 50.19 48.56 10.10
CA CYS A 106 51.59 48.16 10.30
C CYS A 106 52.55 49.37 10.42
N VAL A 107 52.21 50.35 11.26
CA VAL A 107 53.20 51.32 11.76
C VAL A 107 53.24 51.20 13.28
N PRO A 108 54.39 50.87 13.90
CA PRO A 108 54.47 50.76 15.35
C PRO A 108 54.20 52.13 15.97
N LEU A 109 53.24 52.18 16.89
CA LEU A 109 52.96 53.34 17.74
C LEU A 109 54.19 53.65 18.60
N GLY A 110 55.09 54.45 18.04
CA GLY A 110 56.22 55.06 18.71
C GLY A 110 56.44 56.44 18.11
N SER A 111 56.12 57.46 18.92
CA SER A 111 56.50 58.86 18.72
C SER A 111 55.53 59.77 17.94
N SER A 112 55.01 60.74 18.69
CA SER A 112 54.98 62.17 18.37
C SER A 112 53.62 62.83 18.14
N SER A 113 52.96 63.15 19.26
CA SER A 113 52.18 64.39 19.38
C SER A 113 52.52 65.11 20.69
N LYS A 114 53.80 65.53 20.81
CA LYS A 114 54.26 66.50 21.82
C LYS A 114 54.75 67.78 21.14
N LEU A 115 53.84 68.69 20.84
CA LEU A 115 54.05 70.13 20.61
C LEU A 115 52.67 70.77 20.79
N LYS A 116 52.31 71.66 21.72
CA LYS A 116 53.01 72.54 22.67
C LYS A 116 52.04 72.79 23.84
N ALA A 117 52.40 72.41 25.06
CA ALA A 117 51.74 72.91 26.27
C ALA A 117 52.77 72.95 27.41
N ALA A 118 53.87 73.65 27.17
CA ALA A 118 54.85 73.97 28.20
C ALA A 118 54.55 75.35 28.77
N LYS A 119 54.65 75.43 30.11
CA LYS A 119 54.64 76.63 30.97
C LYS A 119 53.27 77.10 31.46
N ARG A 120 52.65 76.32 32.36
CA ARG A 120 51.97 76.87 33.55
C ARG A 120 51.82 75.82 34.66
N ALA A 121 52.95 75.35 35.19
CA ALA A 121 52.99 74.70 36.49
C ALA A 121 54.10 75.37 37.29
N ARG A 122 53.70 76.22 38.23
CA ARG A 122 54.41 76.65 39.46
C ARG A 122 53.69 77.91 39.97
N SER A 123 52.60 77.69 40.72
CA SER A 123 52.02 78.60 41.73
C SER A 123 50.65 78.06 42.18
N ALA A 124 50.63 76.86 42.75
CA ALA A 124 49.46 76.34 43.46
C ALA A 124 49.85 75.30 44.54
N ALA A 125 51.10 75.34 44.99
CA ALA A 125 51.63 74.51 46.07
C ALA A 125 51.74 75.35 47.35
N SER A 126 50.63 75.93 47.81
CA SER A 126 50.55 76.64 49.10
C SER A 126 49.11 76.95 49.55
N ILE A 127 48.13 76.07 49.30
CA ILE A 127 46.88 76.04 50.09
C ILE A 127 46.49 74.57 50.35
N PRO A 128 47.21 73.85 51.25
CA PRO A 128 46.98 72.43 51.49
C PRO A 128 45.59 72.10 52.06
N ILE A 129 44.97 73.04 52.79
CA ILE A 129 43.74 72.75 53.56
C ILE A 129 42.48 72.84 52.68
N VAL A 130 42.36 73.85 51.81
CA VAL A 130 41.15 74.05 50.98
C VAL A 130 41.08 73.04 49.83
N ARG A 131 42.23 72.69 49.24
CA ARG A 131 42.31 71.67 48.17
C ARG A 131 41.96 70.27 48.68
N SER A 132 42.33 69.94 49.93
CA SER A 132 41.97 68.68 50.56
C SER A 132 40.45 68.53 50.73
N ARG A 133 39.76 69.57 51.22
CA ARG A 133 38.30 69.54 51.43
C ARG A 133 37.50 69.43 50.13
N LEU A 134 37.94 70.11 49.06
CA LEU A 134 37.30 70.00 47.74
C LEU A 134 37.45 68.59 47.15
N LEU A 135 38.63 67.99 47.28
CA LEU A 135 38.87 66.61 46.83
C LEU A 135 38.04 65.61 47.64
N GLU A 136 37.90 65.84 48.94
CA GLU A 136 37.05 65.00 49.79
C GLU A 136 35.56 65.12 49.45
N SER A 137 35.07 66.32 49.15
CA SER A 137 33.69 66.53 48.66
C SER A 137 33.44 65.79 47.34
N LYS A 138 34.37 65.87 46.38
CA LYS A 138 34.27 65.12 45.11
C LYS A 138 34.31 63.60 45.31
N ARG A 139 35.11 63.11 46.27
CA ARG A 139 35.12 61.69 46.64
C ARG A 139 33.78 61.25 47.23
N LYS A 140 33.23 62.01 48.18
CA LYS A 140 31.91 61.74 48.76
C LYS A 140 30.81 61.77 47.68
N GLN A 141 30.86 62.70 46.73
CA GLN A 141 29.94 62.72 45.60
C GLN A 141 30.07 61.46 44.74
N ALA A 142 31.30 61.07 44.37
CA ALA A 142 31.54 59.86 43.59
C ALA A 142 31.09 58.58 44.33
N GLU A 143 31.24 58.52 45.66
CA GLU A 143 30.74 57.40 46.48
C GLU A 143 29.20 57.36 46.51
N CYS A 144 28.54 58.51 46.59
CA CYS A 144 27.08 58.61 46.48
C CYS A 144 26.60 58.16 45.10
N ASP A 145 27.26 58.63 44.03
CA ASP A 145 26.92 58.27 42.65
C ASP A 145 27.15 56.76 42.42
N LEU A 146 28.23 56.20 42.94
CA LEU A 146 28.50 54.76 42.89
C LEU A 146 27.38 53.96 43.54
N LYS A 147 26.92 54.34 44.75
CA LYS A 147 25.80 53.66 45.43
C LYS A 147 24.50 53.79 44.66
N LEU A 148 24.22 54.96 44.07
CA LEU A 148 23.03 55.17 43.25
C LEU A 148 23.04 54.28 41.99
N LEU A 149 24.19 54.20 41.31
CA LEU A 149 24.36 53.34 40.15
C LEU A 149 24.24 51.86 40.52
N GLN A 150 24.84 51.43 41.64
CA GLN A 150 24.70 50.07 42.16
C GLN A 150 23.23 49.71 42.42
N ASN A 151 22.47 50.59 43.08
CA ASN A 151 21.04 50.39 43.32
C ASN A 151 20.26 50.28 42.00
N ARG A 152 20.57 51.12 41.01
CA ARG A 152 19.90 51.07 39.70
C ARG A 152 20.23 49.79 38.93
N ILE A 153 21.48 49.34 38.94
CA ILE A 153 21.88 48.07 38.33
C ILE A 153 21.13 46.92 38.99
N LEU A 154 21.04 46.91 40.32
CA LEU A 154 20.32 45.87 41.05
C LEU A 154 18.82 45.86 40.71
N LEU A 155 18.18 47.02 40.58
CA LEU A 155 16.78 47.10 40.14
C LEU A 155 16.61 46.57 38.71
N LEU A 156 17.50 46.96 37.79
CA LEU A 156 17.46 46.47 36.41
C LEU A 156 17.65 44.95 36.33
N GLN A 157 18.57 44.38 37.11
CA GLN A 157 18.77 42.93 37.18
C GLN A 157 17.53 42.20 37.73
N GLN A 158 16.83 42.80 38.70
CA GLN A 158 15.56 42.24 39.20
C GLN A 158 14.45 42.28 38.14
N GLU A 159 14.35 43.38 37.39
CA GLU A 159 13.39 43.53 36.29
C GLU A 159 13.70 42.56 35.15
N GLU A 160 14.97 42.43 34.76
CA GLU A 160 15.45 41.46 33.79
C GLU A 160 15.09 40.04 34.22
N SER A 161 15.36 39.65 35.48
CA SER A 161 14.99 38.34 36.00
C SER A 161 13.47 38.09 35.94
N LYS A 162 12.64 39.10 36.24
CA LYS A 162 11.18 39.01 36.12
C LYS A 162 10.74 38.86 34.66
N ALA A 163 11.36 39.59 33.73
CA ALA A 163 11.07 39.50 32.30
C ALA A 163 11.44 38.12 31.76
N TRP A 164 12.63 37.59 32.10
CA TRP A 164 13.05 36.25 31.73
C TRP A 164 12.08 35.18 32.23
N LYS A 165 11.62 35.26 33.49
CA LYS A 165 10.61 34.33 34.01
C LYS A 165 9.30 34.36 33.21
N LYS A 166 8.85 35.55 32.81
CA LYS A 166 7.65 35.68 31.95
C LYS A 166 7.88 35.10 30.56
N ILE A 167 9.07 35.29 29.98
CA ILE A 167 9.42 34.73 28.67
C ILE A 167 9.37 33.20 28.73
N VAL A 168 10.01 32.60 29.74
CA VAL A 168 10.00 31.14 29.93
C VAL A 168 8.58 30.62 30.14
N GLN A 169 7.81 31.22 31.06
CA GLN A 169 6.42 30.82 31.29
C GLN A 169 5.57 30.92 30.02
N THR A 170 5.76 31.97 29.21
CA THR A 170 5.01 32.13 27.95
C THR A 170 5.42 31.06 26.93
N LYS A 171 6.71 30.74 26.85
CA LYS A 171 7.24 29.68 25.99
C LYS A 171 6.68 28.31 26.39
N ASP A 172 6.71 27.97 27.67
CA ASP A 172 6.19 26.70 28.21
C ASP A 172 4.70 26.57 27.93
N ARG A 173 3.93 27.64 28.16
CA ARG A 173 2.49 27.67 27.86
C ARG A 173 2.21 27.51 26.36
N ALA A 174 2.99 28.16 25.50
CA ALA A 174 2.85 28.00 24.06
C ALA A 174 3.14 26.56 23.62
N GLN A 175 4.19 25.94 24.19
CA GLN A 175 4.54 24.54 23.93
C GLN A 175 3.44 23.58 24.41
N GLU A 176 2.86 23.81 25.59
CA GLU A 176 1.72 23.02 26.09
C GLU A 176 0.51 23.10 25.16
N ILE A 177 0.17 24.30 24.67
CA ILE A 177 -0.92 24.49 23.71
C ILE A 177 -0.66 23.72 22.41
N LEU A 178 0.57 23.72 21.90
CA LEU A 178 0.95 22.95 20.71
C LEU A 178 0.78 21.45 20.94
N GLN A 179 1.29 20.92 22.05
CA GLN A 179 1.14 19.51 22.41
C GLN A 179 -0.33 19.09 22.53
N ILE A 180 -1.17 19.93 23.15
CA ILE A 180 -2.62 19.68 23.24
C ILE A 180 -3.26 19.64 21.84
N ARG A 181 -2.89 20.56 20.94
CA ARG A 181 -3.40 20.59 19.56
C ARG A 181 -2.99 19.35 18.78
N GLU A 182 -1.73 18.94 18.86
CA GLU A 182 -1.22 17.73 18.22
C GLU A 182 -1.91 16.47 18.75
N ALA A 183 -2.11 16.37 20.08
CA ALA A 183 -2.82 15.26 20.69
C ALA A 183 -4.30 15.21 20.26
N ASN A 184 -4.96 16.36 20.14
CA ASN A 184 -6.34 16.44 19.66
C ASN A 184 -6.46 16.06 18.18
N MET A 185 -5.53 16.51 17.33
CA MET A 185 -5.45 16.11 15.93
C MET A 185 -5.26 14.60 15.80
N LYS A 186 -4.29 14.01 16.51
CA LYS A 186 -4.07 12.55 16.53
C LYS A 186 -5.31 11.78 16.97
N ARG A 187 -5.98 12.19 18.05
CA ARG A 187 -7.23 11.54 18.49
C ARG A 187 -8.34 11.65 17.44
N GLN A 188 -8.41 12.76 16.72
CA GLN A 188 -9.40 12.94 15.67
C GLN A 188 -9.13 12.05 14.46
N GLU A 189 -7.87 11.94 14.05
CA GLU A 189 -7.41 11.02 13.00
C GLU A 189 -7.68 9.56 13.39
N GLU A 190 -7.34 9.17 14.61
CA GLU A 190 -7.58 7.82 15.13
C GLU A 190 -9.08 7.49 15.15
N LYS A 191 -9.93 8.41 15.60
CA LYS A 191 -11.40 8.25 15.54
C LYS A 191 -11.90 8.07 14.12
N SER A 192 -11.37 8.85 13.17
CA SER A 192 -11.72 8.75 11.75
C SER A 192 -11.30 7.40 11.16
N LEU A 193 -10.07 6.97 11.40
CA LEU A 193 -9.55 5.67 10.97
C LEU A 193 -10.36 4.52 11.58
N GLN A 194 -10.67 4.59 12.87
CA GLN A 194 -11.48 3.58 13.54
C GLN A 194 -12.91 3.53 12.98
N ALA A 195 -13.51 4.69 12.67
CA ALA A 195 -14.82 4.75 12.03
C ALA A 195 -14.81 4.10 10.64
N MET A 196 -13.81 4.40 9.81
CA MET A 196 -13.63 3.76 8.51
C MET A 196 -13.42 2.25 8.63
N ALA A 197 -12.60 1.79 9.58
CA ALA A 197 -12.37 0.36 9.81
C ALA A 197 -13.67 -0.37 10.22
N ARG A 198 -14.48 0.24 11.10
CA ARG A 198 -15.78 -0.30 11.49
C ARG A 198 -16.74 -0.37 10.32
N GLU A 199 -16.77 0.66 9.47
CA GLU A 199 -17.61 0.66 8.26
C GLU A 199 -17.18 -0.42 7.26
N GLN A 200 -15.88 -0.61 7.04
CA GLN A 200 -15.39 -1.69 6.18
C GLN A 200 -15.77 -3.07 6.73
N ALA A 201 -15.67 -3.27 8.06
CA ALA A 201 -16.07 -4.50 8.71
C ALA A 201 -17.56 -4.80 8.49
N THR A 202 -18.45 -3.83 8.72
CA THR A 202 -19.90 -4.01 8.53
C THR A 202 -20.24 -4.27 7.06
N ARG A 203 -19.65 -3.54 6.12
CA ARG A 203 -19.82 -3.78 4.67
C ARG A 203 -19.38 -5.20 4.28
N SER A 204 -18.26 -5.68 4.82
CA SER A 204 -17.77 -7.04 4.54
C SER A 204 -18.73 -8.13 5.04
N VAL A 205 -19.30 -7.95 6.24
CA VAL A 205 -20.28 -8.87 6.83
C VAL A 205 -21.58 -8.88 6.01
N GLN A 206 -22.08 -7.71 5.61
CA GLN A 206 -23.26 -7.60 4.76
C GLN A 206 -23.04 -8.28 3.40
N LYS A 207 -21.89 -8.06 2.77
CA LYS A 207 -21.51 -8.72 1.50
C LYS A 207 -21.51 -10.24 1.65
N ARG A 208 -20.90 -10.77 2.72
CA ARG A 208 -20.88 -12.22 3.02
C ARG A 208 -22.30 -12.76 3.22
N GLN A 209 -23.13 -12.07 4.01
CA GLN A 209 -24.51 -12.49 4.25
C GLN A 209 -25.33 -12.52 2.95
N HIS A 210 -25.15 -11.53 2.07
CA HIS A 210 -25.83 -11.49 0.78
C HIS A 210 -25.39 -12.64 -0.14
N VAL A 211 -24.10 -12.97 -0.17
CA VAL A 211 -23.59 -14.12 -0.93
C VAL A 211 -24.18 -15.44 -0.39
N LEU A 212 -24.15 -15.66 0.93
CA LEU A 212 -24.75 -16.85 1.55
C LEU A 212 -26.25 -16.98 1.25
N LYS A 213 -26.99 -15.87 1.25
CA LYS A 213 -28.41 -15.86 0.85
C LYS A 213 -28.56 -16.32 -0.61
N LYS A 214 -27.77 -15.78 -1.54
CA LYS A 214 -27.79 -16.19 -2.96
C LYS A 214 -27.45 -17.67 -3.13
N GLU A 215 -26.41 -18.15 -2.46
CA GLU A 215 -26.01 -19.56 -2.49
C GLU A 215 -27.11 -20.47 -1.95
N SER A 216 -27.78 -20.08 -0.86
CA SER A 216 -28.88 -20.87 -0.28
C SER A 216 -30.05 -21.03 -1.27
N VAL A 217 -30.35 -19.98 -2.04
CA VAL A 217 -31.39 -20.02 -3.09
C VAL A 217 -30.99 -20.97 -4.20
N VAL A 218 -29.72 -20.90 -4.66
CA VAL A 218 -29.21 -21.81 -5.69
C VAL A 218 -29.24 -23.26 -5.21
N LYS A 219 -28.80 -23.54 -3.98
CA LYS A 219 -28.85 -24.89 -3.38
C LYS A 219 -30.28 -25.42 -3.29
N LYS A 220 -31.25 -24.59 -2.87
CA LYS A 220 -32.67 -24.97 -2.83
C LYS A 220 -33.22 -25.27 -4.22
N LYS A 221 -32.91 -24.44 -5.23
CA LYS A 221 -33.29 -24.70 -6.62
C LYS A 221 -32.69 -25.99 -7.15
N HIS A 222 -31.41 -26.23 -6.88
CA HIS A 222 -30.73 -27.46 -7.29
C HIS A 222 -31.35 -28.70 -6.64
N ALA A 223 -31.62 -28.67 -5.33
CA ALA A 223 -32.32 -29.75 -4.64
C ALA A 223 -33.73 -30.00 -5.22
N ALA A 224 -34.48 -28.94 -5.54
CA ALA A 224 -35.78 -29.08 -6.19
C ALA A 224 -35.67 -29.73 -7.59
N ILE A 225 -34.70 -29.30 -8.39
CA ILE A 225 -34.41 -29.91 -9.70
C ILE A 225 -34.04 -31.39 -9.55
N GLN A 226 -33.20 -31.75 -8.58
CA GLN A 226 -32.85 -33.15 -8.31
C GLN A 226 -34.07 -33.99 -7.97
N VAL A 227 -34.97 -33.49 -7.10
CA VAL A 227 -36.22 -34.19 -6.75
C VAL A 227 -37.11 -34.38 -7.97
N ILE A 228 -37.25 -33.35 -8.81
CA ILE A 228 -38.04 -33.43 -10.05
C ILE A 228 -37.42 -34.44 -11.01
N SER A 229 -36.10 -34.37 -11.22
CA SER A 229 -35.36 -35.30 -12.08
C SER A 229 -35.53 -36.75 -11.63
N LYS A 230 -35.44 -37.02 -10.32
CA LYS A 230 -35.68 -38.35 -9.76
C LYS A 230 -37.09 -38.83 -10.03
N LYS A 231 -38.11 -37.99 -9.83
CA LYS A 231 -39.51 -38.34 -10.15
C LYS A 231 -39.70 -38.69 -11.63
N TYR A 232 -39.05 -37.98 -12.54
CA TYR A 232 -39.11 -38.31 -13.97
C TYR A 232 -38.45 -39.68 -14.26
N GLN A 233 -37.31 -39.96 -13.65
CA GLN A 233 -36.65 -41.27 -13.76
C GLN A 233 -37.55 -42.38 -13.21
N ASP A 234 -38.15 -42.20 -12.03
CA ASP A 234 -39.06 -43.17 -11.42
C ASP A 234 -40.29 -43.43 -12.32
N VAL A 235 -40.88 -42.38 -12.91
CA VAL A 235 -41.99 -42.53 -13.88
C VAL A 235 -41.55 -43.29 -15.13
N GLU A 236 -40.35 -43.04 -15.64
CA GLU A 236 -39.83 -43.74 -16.82
C GLU A 236 -39.56 -45.22 -16.51
N LEU A 237 -39.02 -45.53 -15.31
CA LEU A 237 -38.86 -46.89 -14.83
C LEU A 237 -40.22 -47.60 -14.76
N VAL A 238 -41.24 -47.00 -14.13
CA VAL A 238 -42.58 -47.58 -14.04
C VAL A 238 -43.21 -47.78 -15.43
N LYS A 239 -43.02 -46.85 -16.37
CA LYS A 239 -43.47 -47.01 -17.76
C LYS A 239 -42.77 -48.18 -18.43
N SER A 240 -41.46 -48.33 -18.25
CA SER A 240 -40.68 -49.42 -18.83
C SER A 240 -41.12 -50.79 -18.28
N GLU A 241 -41.30 -50.89 -16.96
CA GLU A 241 -41.79 -52.11 -16.31
C GLU A 241 -43.23 -52.44 -16.72
N SER A 242 -44.10 -51.44 -16.81
CA SER A 242 -45.49 -51.60 -17.26
C SER A 242 -45.55 -52.15 -18.69
N ARG A 243 -44.72 -51.62 -19.62
CA ARG A 243 -44.59 -52.17 -20.98
C ARG A 243 -44.09 -53.61 -20.96
N ARG A 244 -43.09 -53.92 -20.12
CA ARG A 244 -42.55 -55.28 -19.97
C ARG A 244 -43.62 -56.25 -19.48
N LEU A 245 -44.34 -55.91 -18.41
CA LEU A 245 -45.42 -56.71 -17.84
C LEU A 245 -46.58 -56.91 -18.82
N LYS A 246 -46.90 -55.88 -19.62
CA LYS A 246 -47.92 -56.00 -20.67
C LYS A 246 -47.49 -56.99 -21.75
N ALA A 247 -46.26 -56.87 -22.24
CA ALA A 247 -45.71 -57.79 -23.24
C ALA A 247 -45.66 -59.24 -22.71
N GLU A 248 -45.31 -59.43 -21.44
CA GLU A 248 -45.31 -60.74 -20.78
C GLU A 248 -46.73 -61.33 -20.65
N ARG A 249 -47.72 -60.52 -20.27
CA ARG A 249 -49.14 -60.95 -20.26
C ARG A 249 -49.64 -61.34 -21.65
N GLU A 250 -49.32 -60.55 -22.67
CA GLU A 250 -49.69 -60.85 -24.06
C GLU A 250 -49.01 -62.16 -24.52
N ARG A 251 -47.75 -62.39 -24.14
CA ARG A 251 -47.03 -63.64 -24.44
C ARG A 251 -47.70 -64.85 -23.78
N LEU A 252 -48.03 -64.76 -22.50
CA LEU A 252 -48.73 -65.84 -21.78
C LEU A 252 -50.12 -66.12 -22.35
N GLN A 253 -50.86 -65.08 -22.77
CA GLN A 253 -52.14 -65.25 -23.46
C GLN A 253 -51.98 -65.97 -24.80
N LEU A 254 -50.95 -65.64 -25.59
CA LEU A 254 -50.66 -66.34 -26.84
C LEU A 254 -50.32 -67.82 -26.61
N GLU A 255 -49.47 -68.11 -25.62
CA GLU A 255 -49.11 -69.49 -25.23
C GLU A 255 -50.35 -70.28 -24.75
N GLU A 256 -51.29 -69.65 -24.06
CA GLU A 256 -52.53 -70.29 -23.61
C GLU A 256 -53.49 -70.56 -24.78
N VAL A 257 -53.62 -69.62 -25.73
CA VAL A 257 -54.38 -69.81 -26.97
C VAL A 257 -53.77 -70.91 -27.83
N GLU A 258 -52.44 -70.99 -27.92
CA GLU A 258 -51.73 -72.05 -28.62
C GLU A 258 -51.99 -73.42 -27.98
N ARG A 259 -51.83 -73.54 -26.65
CA ARG A 259 -52.19 -74.78 -25.93
C ARG A 259 -53.66 -75.17 -26.12
N ALA A 260 -54.58 -74.20 -26.17
CA ALA A 260 -55.99 -74.47 -26.45
C ALA A 260 -56.22 -74.96 -27.89
N LYS A 261 -55.49 -74.41 -28.87
CA LYS A 261 -55.50 -74.88 -30.27
C LYS A 261 -54.96 -76.30 -30.38
N GLU A 262 -53.81 -76.60 -29.78
CA GLU A 262 -53.22 -77.95 -29.78
C GLU A 262 -54.16 -78.99 -29.17
N LYS A 263 -54.81 -78.65 -28.04
CA LYS A 263 -55.83 -79.52 -27.43
C LYS A 263 -56.98 -79.77 -28.40
N ARG A 264 -57.51 -78.72 -29.04
CA ARG A 264 -58.59 -78.85 -30.05
C ARG A 264 -58.14 -79.71 -31.24
N GLU A 265 -56.91 -79.54 -31.72
CA GLU A 265 -56.37 -80.38 -32.78
C GLU A 265 -56.23 -81.84 -32.34
N SER A 266 -55.79 -82.09 -31.11
CA SER A 266 -55.70 -83.46 -30.59
C SER A 266 -57.07 -84.12 -30.51
N VAL A 267 -58.10 -83.38 -30.06
CA VAL A 267 -59.49 -83.85 -30.02
C VAL A 267 -59.99 -84.13 -31.43
N ARG A 268 -59.75 -83.22 -32.38
CA ARG A 268 -60.13 -83.43 -33.78
C ARG A 268 -59.43 -84.66 -34.39
N ARG A 269 -58.14 -84.88 -34.09
CA ARG A 269 -57.41 -86.10 -34.50
C ARG A 269 -58.01 -87.37 -33.91
N GLN A 270 -58.41 -87.34 -32.62
CA GLN A 270 -59.07 -88.46 -31.96
C GLN A 270 -60.46 -88.73 -32.54
N GLU A 271 -61.26 -87.67 -32.79
CA GLU A 271 -62.58 -87.76 -33.43
C GLU A 271 -62.47 -88.34 -34.85
N ASP A 272 -61.51 -87.87 -35.66
CA ASP A 272 -61.27 -88.37 -37.01
C ASP A 272 -60.81 -89.84 -36.99
N ALA A 273 -59.96 -90.23 -36.03
CA ALA A 273 -59.54 -91.62 -35.84
C ALA A 273 -60.71 -92.53 -35.45
N LEU A 274 -61.54 -92.11 -34.50
CA LEU A 274 -62.77 -92.81 -34.09
C LEU A 274 -63.77 -92.92 -35.25
N LYS A 275 -63.91 -91.87 -36.06
CA LYS A 275 -64.80 -91.88 -37.23
C LYS A 275 -64.30 -92.86 -38.30
N ARG A 276 -62.98 -92.89 -38.58
CA ARG A 276 -62.36 -93.89 -39.46
C ARG A 276 -62.54 -95.30 -38.92
N GLN A 277 -62.33 -95.51 -37.62
CA GLN A 277 -62.54 -96.80 -36.96
C GLN A 277 -63.99 -97.26 -37.13
N LYS A 278 -64.97 -96.41 -36.78
CA LYS A 278 -66.40 -96.70 -36.95
C LYS A 278 -66.78 -96.99 -38.40
N GLN A 279 -66.17 -96.29 -39.36
CA GLN A 279 -66.42 -96.54 -40.78
C GLN A 279 -65.79 -97.86 -41.24
N SER A 280 -64.59 -98.21 -40.76
CA SER A 280 -63.99 -99.51 -41.01
C SER A 280 -64.78 -100.65 -40.38
N GLU A 281 -65.33 -100.46 -39.17
CA GLU A 281 -66.23 -101.41 -38.52
C GLU A 281 -67.53 -101.58 -39.30
N ARG A 282 -68.13 -100.51 -39.83
CA ARG A 282 -69.29 -100.59 -40.73
C ARG A 282 -68.98 -101.39 -41.98
N VAL A 283 -67.87 -101.09 -42.67
CA VAL A 283 -67.45 -101.84 -43.86
C VAL A 283 -67.18 -103.31 -43.52
N ALA A 284 -66.57 -103.61 -42.38
CA ALA A 284 -66.35 -104.97 -41.91
C ALA A 284 -67.66 -105.70 -41.55
N GLN A 285 -68.62 -105.01 -40.93
CA GLN A 285 -69.96 -105.54 -40.67
C GLN A 285 -70.70 -105.82 -41.97
N ASP A 286 -70.69 -104.88 -42.91
CA ASP A 286 -71.30 -105.03 -44.24
C ASP A 286 -70.64 -106.18 -45.01
N HIS A 287 -69.31 -106.30 -44.96
CA HIS A 287 -68.58 -107.44 -45.51
C HIS A 287 -68.97 -108.76 -44.83
N GLY A 288 -69.09 -108.78 -43.51
CA GLY A 288 -69.55 -109.95 -42.76
C GLY A 288 -71.01 -110.32 -43.03
N VAL A 289 -71.89 -109.35 -43.29
CA VAL A 289 -73.27 -109.59 -43.76
C VAL A 289 -73.26 -110.14 -45.19
N ALA A 290 -72.47 -109.56 -46.09
CA ALA A 290 -72.32 -110.03 -47.46
C ALA A 290 -71.79 -111.46 -47.52
N LEU A 291 -70.77 -111.81 -46.73
CA LEU A 291 -70.27 -113.18 -46.60
C LEU A 291 -71.32 -114.14 -46.06
N ARG A 292 -72.14 -113.71 -45.08
CA ARG A 292 -73.26 -114.52 -44.57
C ARG A 292 -74.35 -114.73 -45.62
N LEU A 293 -74.69 -113.70 -46.39
CA LEU A 293 -75.62 -113.81 -47.51
C LEU A 293 -75.07 -114.72 -48.61
N MET A 294 -73.80 -114.59 -48.96
CA MET A 294 -73.14 -115.45 -49.96
C MET A 294 -73.08 -116.91 -49.49
N LYS A 295 -72.76 -117.14 -48.22
CA LYS A 295 -72.83 -118.49 -47.61
C LYS A 295 -74.25 -119.04 -47.63
N LYS A 296 -75.26 -118.23 -47.28
CA LYS A 296 -76.67 -118.63 -47.36
C LYS A 296 -77.07 -118.96 -48.79
N VAL A 297 -76.64 -118.18 -49.79
CA VAL A 297 -76.87 -118.48 -51.22
C VAL A 297 -76.21 -119.80 -51.63
N ILE A 298 -74.98 -120.08 -51.17
CA ILE A 298 -74.29 -121.35 -51.43
C ILE A 298 -75.01 -122.53 -50.76
N ASP A 299 -75.47 -122.35 -49.52
CA ASP A 299 -76.20 -123.38 -48.76
C ASP A 299 -77.60 -123.61 -49.36
N ASP A 300 -78.30 -122.55 -49.77
CA ASP A 300 -79.58 -122.61 -50.50
C ASP A 300 -79.38 -123.26 -51.88
N GLU A 301 -78.31 -122.95 -52.63
CA GLU A 301 -77.94 -123.67 -53.86
C GLU A 301 -77.68 -125.15 -53.61
N ARG A 302 -77.03 -125.49 -52.49
CA ARG A 302 -76.74 -126.87 -52.09
C ARG A 302 -78.03 -127.61 -51.74
N ALA A 303 -78.94 -126.96 -51.01
CA ALA A 303 -80.28 -127.48 -50.72
C ALA A 303 -81.13 -127.64 -51.98
N ILE A 304 -81.04 -126.73 -52.96
CA ILE A 304 -81.71 -126.85 -54.26
C ILE A 304 -81.14 -128.03 -55.07
N ARG A 305 -79.83 -128.29 -55.00
CA ARG A 305 -79.22 -129.47 -55.63
C ARG A 305 -79.66 -130.77 -54.96
N GLU A 306 -79.78 -130.79 -53.64
CA GLU A 306 -80.29 -131.94 -52.87
C GLU A 306 -81.78 -132.20 -53.13
N HIS A 307 -82.59 -131.15 -53.32
CA HIS A 307 -84.02 -131.27 -53.62
C HIS A 307 -84.31 -131.67 -55.08
N LYS A 308 -83.33 -131.54 -56.00
CA LYS A 308 -83.40 -132.05 -57.38
C LYS A 308 -82.99 -133.54 -57.51
N GLN A 309 -82.51 -134.16 -56.42
CA GLN A 309 -82.11 -135.58 -56.37
C GLN A 309 -83.14 -136.48 -55.66
N ARG A 310 -84.31 -135.97 -55.31
CA ARG A 310 -85.48 -136.74 -54.86
C ARG A 310 -86.61 -136.61 -55.87
#